data_AF-A0A543CZ42-F1
#
_entry.id   AF-A0A543CZ42-F1
#
_cell.length_a   1.000
_cell.length_b   1.000
_cell.length_c   1.000
_cell.angle_alpha   90.00
_cell.angle_beta   90.00
_cell.angle_gamma   90.00
#
_symmetry.space_group_name_H-M   'P 1'
#
loop_
_entity.id
_entity.type
_entity.pdbx_description
1 polymer ?
#
loop_
_entity_poly.entity_id
_entity_poly.type
_entity_poly.pdbx_seq_one_letter_code
_entity_poly.pdbx_strand_id
1 'polypeptide(L)'
;MDRILADIEKSFGGLHAYPPLSLRGGNALDDHERAPAFDPVIDKTTPEYFEKNFWGIAHLDSESWRFYLPYFLKYALLNISDPSSNALDAFLFSLRPPDRDPPRFGCLSTAQEQAVVAVLDKLAFSEESEWQDPAMIALEEYWAPGATYR
;
A
#
# COMPACT_ATOMS: atom_id res chain seq x y z
N MET A 1 15.88 4.79 -7.63
CA MET A 1 14.54 5.30 -7.34
C MET A 1 13.74 5.46 -8.62
N ASP A 2 14.19 6.26 -9.59
CA ASP A 2 13.45 6.55 -10.84
C ASP A 2 12.98 5.33 -11.62
N ARG A 3 13.83 4.29 -11.73
CA ARG A 3 13.45 3.03 -12.38
C ARG A 3 12.29 2.33 -11.66
N ILE A 4 12.30 2.29 -10.33
CA ILE A 4 11.24 1.65 -9.52
C ILE A 4 9.93 2.42 -9.72
N LEU A 5 9.97 3.76 -9.75
CA LEU A 5 8.81 4.60 -10.01
C LEU A 5 8.18 4.32 -11.39
N ALA A 6 9.01 4.21 -12.43
CA ALA A 6 8.56 3.86 -13.78
C ALA A 6 7.96 2.44 -13.84
N ASP A 7 8.56 1.47 -13.14
CA ASP A 7 8.08 0.09 -13.10
C ASP A 7 6.74 -0.02 -12.34
N ILE A 8 6.51 0.78 -11.29
CA ILE A 8 5.21 0.89 -10.61
C ILE A 8 4.16 1.39 -11.61
N GLU A 9 4.42 2.49 -12.30
CA GLU A 9 3.45 3.07 -13.27
C GLU A 9 3.06 2.09 -14.35
N LYS A 10 4.05 1.38 -14.89
CA LYS A 10 3.83 0.37 -15.92
C LYS A 10 3.02 -0.82 -15.41
N SER A 11 3.34 -1.32 -14.21
CA SER A 11 2.75 -2.55 -13.66
C SER A 11 1.31 -2.37 -13.18
N PHE A 12 0.93 -1.15 -12.81
CA PHE A 12 -0.42 -0.81 -12.36
C PHE A 12 -1.21 0.00 -13.41
N GLY A 13 -0.77 0.01 -14.67
CA GLY A 13 -1.57 0.57 -15.76
C GLY A 13 -2.89 -0.20 -15.95
N GLY A 14 -3.98 0.53 -16.21
CA GLY A 14 -5.28 -0.06 -16.55
C GLY A 14 -6.14 -0.53 -15.36
N LEU A 15 -5.81 -0.12 -14.14
CA LEU A 15 -6.71 -0.28 -12.99
C LEU A 15 -8.02 0.52 -13.17
N HIS A 16 -9.02 0.18 -12.35
CA HIS A 16 -10.27 0.93 -12.27
C HIS A 16 -10.01 2.41 -11.96
N ALA A 17 -10.85 3.29 -12.52
CA ALA A 17 -10.72 4.73 -12.32
C ALA A 17 -11.04 5.20 -10.89
N TYR A 18 -11.76 4.37 -10.12
CA TYR A 18 -12.12 4.61 -8.73
C TYR A 18 -12.21 3.28 -7.97
N PRO A 19 -11.91 3.27 -6.66
CA PRO A 19 -12.05 2.10 -5.81
C PRO A 19 -13.51 1.90 -5.37
N PRO A 20 -13.98 0.66 -5.15
CA PRO A 20 -15.28 0.40 -4.52
C PRO A 20 -15.43 1.05 -3.14
N LEU A 21 -14.38 1.00 -2.33
CA LEU A 21 -14.23 1.64 -1.02
C LEU A 21 -13.01 2.57 -0.99
N SER A 22 -13.19 3.85 -0.66
CA SER A 22 -12.09 4.80 -0.51
C SER A 22 -11.41 4.68 0.86
N LEU A 23 -10.21 5.25 1.04
CA LEU A 23 -9.56 5.31 2.37
C LEU A 23 -10.43 6.06 3.39
N ARG A 24 -11.02 7.19 2.99
CA ARG A 24 -12.01 7.91 3.81
C ARG A 24 -13.22 7.04 4.14
N GLY A 25 -13.68 6.24 3.17
CA GLY A 25 -14.71 5.22 3.36
C GLY A 25 -14.32 4.20 4.42
N GLY A 26 -13.13 3.64 4.31
CA GLY A 26 -12.57 2.70 5.28
C GLY A 26 -12.40 3.31 6.68
N ASN A 27 -11.94 4.56 6.76
CA ASN A 27 -11.78 5.26 8.03
C ASN A 27 -13.13 5.46 8.74
N ALA A 28 -14.17 5.81 7.97
CA ALA A 28 -15.53 5.89 8.51
C ALA A 28 -16.03 4.54 9.03
N LEU A 29 -15.69 3.42 8.36
CA LEU A 29 -16.04 2.08 8.86
C LEU A 29 -15.31 1.74 10.17
N ASP A 30 -14.05 2.16 10.30
CA ASP A 30 -13.26 2.05 11.54
C ASP A 30 -13.94 2.80 12.70
N ASP A 31 -14.45 4.00 12.41
CA ASP A 31 -15.24 4.84 13.34
C ASP A 31 -16.68 4.32 13.56
N HIS A 32 -17.03 3.15 13.02
CA HIS A 32 -18.38 2.56 13.06
C HIS A 32 -19.48 3.43 12.40
N GLU A 33 -19.08 4.27 11.45
CA GLU A 33 -19.96 5.10 10.64
C GLU A 33 -20.28 4.45 9.30
N ARG A 34 -21.20 5.08 8.54
CA ARG A 34 -21.49 4.67 7.18
C ARG A 34 -20.39 5.17 6.24
N ALA A 35 -19.76 4.26 5.50
CA ALA A 35 -18.82 4.61 4.44
C ALA A 35 -19.44 5.57 3.42
N PRO A 36 -18.89 6.79 3.24
CA PRO A 36 -19.29 7.66 2.14
C PRO A 36 -18.87 7.08 0.78
N ALA A 37 -19.59 7.47 -0.27
CA ALA A 37 -19.17 7.16 -1.63
C ALA A 37 -17.86 7.87 -1.99
N PHE A 38 -17.11 7.26 -2.92
CA PHE A 38 -15.90 7.85 -3.49
C PHE A 38 -16.22 9.21 -4.14
N ASP A 39 -15.41 10.21 -3.82
CA ASP A 39 -15.45 11.54 -4.39
C ASP A 39 -14.04 11.88 -4.91
N PRO A 40 -13.83 12.07 -6.22
CA PRO A 40 -12.48 12.28 -6.78
C PRO A 40 -11.80 13.57 -6.35
N VAL A 41 -12.56 14.55 -5.81
CA VAL A 41 -12.02 15.80 -5.30
C VAL A 41 -11.55 15.61 -3.85
N ILE A 42 -12.35 14.95 -3.03
CA ILE A 42 -12.04 14.72 -1.61
C ILE A 42 -11.06 13.55 -1.43
N ASP A 43 -11.23 12.48 -2.19
CA ASP A 43 -10.46 11.23 -2.11
C ASP A 43 -9.22 11.22 -3.03
N LYS A 44 -8.74 12.41 -3.37
CA LYS A 44 -7.51 12.57 -4.14
C LYS A 44 -6.32 12.04 -3.33
N THR A 45 -5.55 11.16 -3.94
CA THR A 45 -4.37 10.50 -3.34
C THR A 45 -3.20 11.47 -3.14
N THR A 46 -3.30 12.36 -2.17
CA THR A 46 -2.22 13.25 -1.72
C THR A 46 -1.62 12.74 -0.41
N PRO A 47 -0.40 13.17 -0.05
CA PRO A 47 0.19 12.88 1.26
C PRO A 47 -0.75 13.18 2.43
N GLU A 48 -1.40 14.35 2.42
CA GLU A 48 -2.32 14.76 3.48
C GLU A 48 -3.55 13.88 3.55
N TYR A 49 -4.04 13.38 2.40
CA TYR A 49 -5.16 12.45 2.37
C TYR A 49 -4.79 11.09 2.98
N PHE A 50 -3.58 10.59 2.70
CA PHE A 50 -3.09 9.35 3.28
C PHE A 50 -2.89 9.47 4.79
N GLU A 51 -2.19 10.51 5.25
CA GLU A 51 -1.97 10.75 6.68
C GLU A 51 -3.25 11.03 7.46
N LYS A 52 -4.29 11.55 6.81
CA LYS A 52 -5.57 11.79 7.47
C LYS A 52 -6.44 10.53 7.59
N ASN A 53 -6.34 9.59 6.64
CA ASN A 53 -7.27 8.45 6.52
C ASN A 53 -6.55 7.10 6.56
N PHE A 54 -5.38 7.02 7.23
CA PHE A 54 -4.53 5.83 7.21
C PHE A 54 -5.21 4.60 7.81
N TRP A 55 -6.08 4.75 8.83
CA TRP A 55 -6.84 3.63 9.40
C TRP A 55 -7.73 2.96 8.36
N GLY A 56 -8.17 3.69 7.34
CA GLY A 56 -9.01 3.15 6.28
C GLY A 56 -8.38 2.03 5.47
N ILE A 57 -7.05 1.91 5.43
CA ILE A 57 -6.38 0.83 4.70
C ILE A 57 -6.74 -0.55 5.25
N ALA A 58 -6.98 -0.62 6.57
CA ALA A 58 -7.42 -1.81 7.28
C ALA A 58 -8.89 -2.14 7.02
N HIS A 59 -9.58 -1.47 6.11
CA HIS A 59 -10.97 -1.80 5.74
C HIS A 59 -11.15 -2.04 4.24
N LEU A 60 -10.12 -1.81 3.43
CA LEU A 60 -10.18 -2.01 1.99
C LEU A 60 -10.36 -3.49 1.62
N ASP A 61 -11.25 -3.75 0.66
CA ASP A 61 -11.30 -5.00 -0.07
C ASP A 61 -10.10 -5.14 -1.04
N SER A 62 -9.99 -6.29 -1.71
CA SER A 62 -8.89 -6.56 -2.63
C SER A 62 -8.80 -5.59 -3.81
N GLU A 63 -9.92 -5.12 -4.34
CA GLU A 63 -9.95 -4.21 -5.50
C GLU A 63 -9.56 -2.78 -5.08
N SER A 64 -10.14 -2.30 -3.98
CA SER A 64 -9.80 -1.02 -3.36
C SER A 64 -8.34 -0.96 -2.92
N TRP A 65 -7.85 -2.01 -2.26
CA TRP A 65 -6.46 -2.06 -1.81
C TRP A 65 -5.50 -2.00 -3.01
N ARG A 66 -5.78 -2.79 -4.06
CA ARG A 66 -5.00 -2.79 -5.30
C ARG A 66 -5.06 -1.44 -6.03
N PHE A 67 -6.17 -0.71 -5.96
CA PHE A 67 -6.28 0.65 -6.47
C PHE A 67 -5.29 1.61 -5.80
N TYR A 68 -5.19 1.59 -4.46
CA TYR A 68 -4.31 2.48 -3.71
C TYR A 68 -2.84 2.05 -3.70
N LEU A 69 -2.55 0.76 -3.90
CA LEU A 69 -1.21 0.18 -3.84
C LEU A 69 -0.13 0.96 -4.63
N PRO A 70 -0.28 1.30 -5.92
CA PRO A 70 0.75 2.05 -6.64
C PRO A 70 1.02 3.43 -6.04
N TYR A 71 0.01 4.06 -5.44
CA TYR A 71 0.17 5.38 -4.82
C TYR A 71 0.92 5.28 -3.49
N PHE A 72 0.62 4.27 -2.67
CA PHE A 72 1.38 4.00 -1.44
C PHE A 72 2.82 3.59 -1.73
N LEU A 73 3.05 2.74 -2.74
CA LEU A 73 4.41 2.37 -3.17
C LEU A 73 5.26 3.60 -3.55
N LYS A 74 4.69 4.53 -4.32
CA LYS A 74 5.35 5.80 -4.65
C LYS A 74 5.54 6.67 -3.41
N TYR A 75 4.51 6.79 -2.58
CA TYR A 75 4.55 7.58 -1.35
C TYR A 75 5.66 7.08 -0.40
N ALA A 76 5.83 5.77 -0.26
CA ALA A 76 6.87 5.15 0.54
C ALA A 76 8.28 5.49 0.05
N LEU A 77 8.51 5.43 -1.26
CA LEU A 77 9.80 5.82 -1.84
C LEU A 77 10.12 7.31 -1.63
N LEU A 78 9.12 8.18 -1.75
CA LEU A 78 9.29 9.63 -1.60
C LEU A 78 9.48 10.07 -0.14
N ASN A 79 9.05 9.26 0.82
CA ASN A 79 9.15 9.54 2.27
C ASN A 79 10.01 8.49 2.98
N ILE A 80 10.99 7.92 2.26
CA ILE A 80 11.84 6.83 2.73
C ILE A 80 12.60 7.18 4.02
N SER A 81 12.93 8.47 4.22
CA SER A 81 13.69 8.99 5.35
C SER A 81 12.84 9.73 6.40
N ASP A 82 11.51 9.64 6.31
CA ASP A 82 10.60 10.29 7.26
C ASP A 82 9.99 9.22 8.18
N PRO A 83 10.35 9.16 9.48
CA PRO A 83 9.81 8.17 10.41
C PRO A 83 8.41 8.53 10.95
N SER A 84 7.86 9.70 10.61
CA SER A 84 6.65 10.24 11.24
C SER A 84 5.34 9.89 10.53
N SER A 85 5.40 9.13 9.42
CA SER A 85 4.24 8.80 8.61
C SER A 85 3.42 7.64 9.19
N ASN A 86 2.21 7.94 9.66
CA ASN A 86 1.27 6.89 10.09
C ASN A 86 0.75 6.11 8.89
N ALA A 87 0.64 6.77 7.73
CA ALA A 87 0.18 6.12 6.52
C ALA A 87 1.17 5.06 6.01
N LEU A 88 2.48 5.28 6.14
CA LEU A 88 3.48 4.28 5.78
C LEU A 88 3.53 3.12 6.75
N ASP A 89 3.40 3.36 8.05
CA ASP A 89 3.30 2.27 9.04
C ASP A 89 2.09 1.38 8.74
N ALA A 90 0.91 1.99 8.59
CA ALA A 90 -0.32 1.27 8.23
C ALA A 90 -0.20 0.55 6.87
N PHE A 91 0.47 1.16 5.89
CA PHE A 91 0.72 0.55 4.59
C PHE A 91 1.61 -0.69 4.68
N LEU A 92 2.77 -0.60 5.35
CA LEU A 92 3.69 -1.73 5.51
C LEU A 92 3.04 -2.85 6.34
N PHE A 93 2.25 -2.50 7.35
CA PHE A 93 1.43 -3.48 8.05
C PHE A 93 0.40 -4.15 7.13
N SER A 94 -0.21 -3.40 6.21
CA SER A 94 -1.17 -3.97 5.25
C SER A 94 -0.53 -4.97 4.28
N LEU A 95 0.80 -4.94 4.09
CA LEU A 95 1.56 -5.86 3.26
C LEU A 95 1.92 -7.17 3.98
N ARG A 96 1.48 -7.35 5.22
CA ARG A 96 1.77 -8.52 6.04
C ARG A 96 0.58 -9.46 6.18
N PRO A 97 0.80 -10.78 6.39
CA PRO A 97 -0.25 -11.73 6.74
C PRO A 97 -0.88 -11.44 8.13
N PRO A 98 -2.10 -11.96 8.40
CA PRO A 98 -2.92 -12.77 7.51
C PRO A 98 -3.47 -11.93 6.35
N ASP A 99 -3.51 -12.53 5.16
CA ASP A 99 -4.23 -11.90 4.04
C ASP A 99 -5.75 -11.98 4.27
N ARG A 100 -6.50 -11.17 3.54
CA ARG A 100 -7.95 -11.07 3.63
C ARG A 100 -8.65 -12.12 2.79
N ASP A 101 -9.96 -12.23 2.99
CA ASP A 101 -10.88 -12.93 2.09
C ASP A 101 -11.86 -11.91 1.50
N PRO A 102 -11.83 -11.62 0.18
CA PRO A 102 -10.93 -12.20 -0.83
C PRO A 102 -9.45 -11.76 -0.68
N PRO A 103 -8.49 -12.57 -1.18
CA PRO A 103 -7.05 -12.31 -1.00
C PRO A 103 -6.60 -11.04 -1.74
N ARG A 104 -5.83 -10.19 -1.04
CA ARG A 104 -5.21 -8.99 -1.61
C ARG A 104 -3.91 -9.32 -2.33
N PHE A 105 -3.11 -10.23 -1.78
CA PHE A 105 -1.80 -10.53 -2.35
C PHE A 105 -1.93 -11.42 -3.58
N GLY A 106 -2.79 -12.43 -3.50
CA GLY A 106 -3.07 -13.36 -4.60
C GLY A 106 -3.80 -12.74 -5.80
N CYS A 107 -4.32 -11.51 -5.70
CA CYS A 107 -4.96 -10.82 -6.82
C CYS A 107 -3.98 -10.03 -7.71
N LEU A 108 -2.71 -9.94 -7.30
CA LEU A 108 -1.68 -9.23 -8.05
C LEU A 108 -1.15 -10.07 -9.22
N SER A 109 -0.89 -9.39 -10.34
CA SER A 109 -0.10 -9.99 -11.41
C SER A 109 1.38 -10.09 -10.99
N THR A 110 2.16 -10.94 -11.66
CA THR A 110 3.60 -11.06 -11.41
C THR A 110 4.33 -9.71 -11.50
N ALA A 111 3.97 -8.84 -12.44
CA ALA A 111 4.59 -7.52 -12.56
C ALA A 111 4.26 -6.61 -11.37
N GLN A 112 3.03 -6.69 -10.85
CA GLN A 112 2.59 -5.92 -9.69
C GLN A 112 3.29 -6.40 -8.41
N GLU A 113 3.41 -7.72 -8.24
CA GLU A 113 4.17 -8.31 -7.14
C GLU A 113 5.64 -7.88 -7.18
N GLN A 114 6.28 -7.92 -8.35
CA GLN A 114 7.66 -7.47 -8.53
C GLN A 114 7.86 -6.00 -8.16
N ALA A 115 6.87 -5.14 -8.45
CA ALA A 115 6.91 -3.74 -8.06
C ALA A 115 6.82 -3.58 -6.52
N VAL A 116 6.01 -4.39 -5.84
CA VAL A 116 5.95 -4.41 -4.37
C VAL A 116 7.29 -4.85 -3.78
N VAL A 117 7.84 -5.97 -4.26
CA VAL A 117 9.15 -6.49 -3.81
C VAL A 117 10.24 -5.45 -4.01
N ALA A 118 10.31 -4.80 -5.18
CA ALA A 118 11.35 -3.80 -5.47
C ALA A 118 11.29 -2.58 -4.54
N VAL A 119 10.08 -2.17 -4.12
CA VAL A 119 9.93 -1.09 -3.13
C VAL A 119 10.33 -1.57 -1.75
N LEU A 120 9.85 -2.75 -1.32
CA LEU A 120 10.21 -3.31 -0.02
C LEU A 120 11.72 -3.54 0.10
N ASP A 121 12.40 -4.06 -0.93
CA ASP A 121 13.86 -4.19 -0.95
C ASP A 121 14.55 -2.82 -0.78
N LYS A 122 14.03 -1.78 -1.44
CA LYS A 122 14.59 -0.43 -1.33
C LYS A 122 14.40 0.15 0.07
N LEU A 123 13.26 -0.08 0.72
CA LEU A 123 13.01 0.35 2.10
C LEU A 123 13.86 -0.47 3.09
N ALA A 124 13.93 -1.79 2.90
CA ALA A 124 14.64 -2.72 3.79
C ALA A 124 16.15 -2.49 3.84
N PHE A 125 16.79 -2.20 2.70
CA PHE A 125 18.25 -2.27 2.57
C PHE A 125 18.93 -0.94 2.23
N SER A 126 18.20 0.17 2.20
CA SER A 126 18.79 1.48 1.98
C SER A 126 19.18 2.14 3.30
N GLU A 127 20.39 2.67 3.41
CA GLU A 127 20.87 3.37 4.62
C GLU A 127 20.06 4.62 4.96
N GLU A 128 19.45 5.26 3.95
CA GLU A 128 18.60 6.44 4.13
C GLU A 128 17.18 6.10 4.62
N SER A 129 16.87 4.82 4.79
CA SER A 129 15.51 4.40 5.13
C SER A 129 15.28 4.32 6.63
N GLU A 130 14.22 4.98 7.08
CA GLU A 130 13.68 4.86 8.43
C GLU A 130 12.68 3.69 8.55
N TRP A 131 12.45 2.95 7.46
CA TRP A 131 11.43 1.90 7.34
C TRP A 131 12.03 0.50 7.17
N GLN A 132 13.30 0.32 7.50
CA GLN A 132 14.03 -0.92 7.27
C GLN A 132 13.37 -2.14 7.91
N ASP A 133 13.14 -2.07 9.23
CA ASP A 133 12.55 -3.17 10.01
C ASP A 133 11.16 -3.61 9.50
N PRO A 134 10.16 -2.71 9.37
CA PRO A 134 8.84 -3.12 8.88
C PRO A 134 8.89 -3.64 7.43
N ALA A 135 9.77 -3.12 6.57
CA ALA A 135 9.93 -3.62 5.22
C ALA A 135 10.57 -5.01 5.16
N MET A 136 11.61 -5.27 5.98
CA MET A 136 12.22 -6.59 6.12
C MET A 136 11.19 -7.62 6.60
N ILE A 137 10.39 -7.28 7.60
CA ILE A 137 9.35 -8.18 8.11
C ILE A 137 8.33 -8.52 7.02
N ALA A 138 7.86 -7.52 6.25
CA ALA A 138 6.94 -7.79 5.14
C ALA A 138 7.57 -8.74 4.10
N LEU A 139 8.84 -8.51 3.73
CA LEU A 139 9.58 -9.40 2.84
C LEU A 139 9.63 -10.83 3.37
N GLU A 140 10.04 -11.03 4.61
CA GLU A 140 10.18 -12.35 5.24
C GLU A 140 8.85 -13.10 5.39
N GLU A 141 7.77 -12.36 5.69
CA GLU A 141 6.48 -12.97 5.93
C GLU A 141 5.79 -13.39 4.63
N TYR A 142 5.88 -12.61 3.55
CA TYR A 142 5.15 -12.94 2.31
C TYR A 142 5.88 -12.68 0.99
N TRP A 143 6.68 -11.62 0.86
CA TRP A 143 7.09 -11.13 -0.47
C TRP A 143 8.39 -11.73 -1.01
N ALA A 144 9.34 -12.10 -0.15
CA ALA A 144 10.64 -12.62 -0.56
C ALA A 144 10.59 -14.10 -1.02
N PRO A 145 11.56 -14.57 -1.81
CA PRO A 145 11.71 -15.99 -2.10
C PRO A 145 11.86 -16.81 -0.81
N GLY A 146 11.02 -17.83 -0.64
CA GLY A 146 11.02 -18.65 0.58
C GLY A 146 10.34 -17.99 1.79
N ALA A 147 9.55 -16.93 1.58
CA ALA A 147 8.77 -16.28 2.62
C ALA A 147 7.86 -17.26 3.38
N THR A 148 7.64 -16.95 4.66
CA THR A 148 7.05 -17.87 5.64
C THR A 148 5.63 -18.30 5.30
N TYR A 149 4.83 -17.41 4.74
CA TYR A 149 3.38 -17.60 4.55
C TYR A 149 2.95 -17.59 3.08
N ARG A 150 3.89 -17.80 2.15
CA ARG A 150 3.66 -17.76 0.71
C ARG A 150 3.27 -19.11 0.12
#